data_AF-A0AAW0BC55-F1
#
_entry.id   AF-A0AAW0BC55-F1
#
_cell.length_a   1.000
_cell.length_b   1.000
_cell.length_c   1.000
_cell.angle_alpha   90.00
_cell.angle_beta   90.00
_cell.angle_gamma   90.00
#
_symmetry.space_group_name_H-M   'P 1'
#
loop_
_entity.id
_entity.type
_entity.pdbx_description
1 polymer ?
#
loop_
_entity_poly.entity_id
_entity_poly.type
_entity_poly.pdbx_seq_one_letter_code
_entity_poly.pdbx_strand_id
1 'polypeptide(L)'
;MPETVIWDGVTLAFSRKHLKGCLKPPTDLEPGSLSRPRKYIKDPQWFSLKKPLRKAFIAWLRGGSRRVGLVTAEEWLGTEEAAGEVGENSHTMQKDLFTQVTESLGTVAPAVAKVLTYALGPRNQLDRSLLKRYTTLFEQLAAEESLIQMVNESALEKLEAFIHQPSLENATRLIDIPALLLVLEGEMRRRGSVPWELYDLCRWMVARTRAVFGELKKGSLELLEKLQPGTIEEDWKKVCSLD
;
A
#
# COMPACT_ATOMS: atom_id res chain seq x y z
N MET A 1 40.74 19.02 6.96
CA MET A 1 39.84 19.03 5.78
C MET A 1 38.87 17.88 5.95
N PRO A 2 37.54 18.08 5.86
CA PRO A 2 36.64 16.95 5.93
C PRO A 2 36.43 16.39 4.52
N GLU A 3 36.91 15.16 4.29
CA GLU A 3 36.41 14.29 3.23
C GLU A 3 35.02 13.82 3.64
N THR A 4 33.98 14.41 3.05
CA THR A 4 32.61 13.96 3.30
C THR A 4 32.04 13.50 1.96
N VAL A 5 31.96 12.19 1.80
CA VAL A 5 31.19 11.57 0.72
C VAL A 5 29.76 11.45 1.24
N ILE A 6 28.85 12.22 0.66
CA ILE A 6 27.43 12.21 1.02
C ILE A 6 26.76 11.12 0.17
N TRP A 7 26.30 10.06 0.82
CA TRP A 7 25.23 9.22 0.30
C TRP A 7 24.12 9.20 1.34
N ASP A 8 22.89 9.22 0.84
CA ASP A 8 21.59 9.16 1.52
C ASP A 8 20.89 10.51 1.79
N GLY A 9 19.58 10.49 1.58
CA GLY A 9 18.69 11.63 1.30
C GLY A 9 18.51 12.65 2.42
N VAL A 10 19.57 13.36 2.78
CA VAL A 10 19.55 14.53 3.66
C VAL A 10 19.66 15.79 2.79
N THR A 11 18.59 16.57 2.71
CA THR A 11 18.59 17.86 2.01
C THR A 11 19.35 18.90 2.84
N LEU A 12 20.65 19.05 2.59
CA LEU A 12 21.42 20.17 3.13
C LEU A 12 21.14 21.43 2.30
N ALA A 13 20.40 22.37 2.87
CA ALA A 13 20.15 23.66 2.25
C ALA A 13 21.37 24.58 2.42
N PHE A 14 22.22 24.65 1.41
CA PHE A 14 23.27 25.68 1.35
C PHE A 14 22.69 26.97 0.76
N SER A 15 22.95 28.09 1.44
CA SER A 15 22.63 29.41 0.88
C SER A 15 23.49 29.67 -0.37
N ARG A 16 22.91 30.25 -1.43
CA ARG A 16 23.55 30.48 -2.75
C ARG A 16 24.93 31.15 -2.68
N LYS A 17 25.18 31.97 -1.66
CA LYS A 17 26.49 32.61 -1.39
C LYS A 17 27.62 31.64 -0.98
N HIS A 18 27.29 30.40 -0.63
CA HIS A 18 28.26 29.35 -0.26
C HIS A 18 28.41 28.28 -1.35
N LEU A 19 27.72 28.43 -2.49
CA LEU A 19 27.82 27.54 -3.63
C LEU A 19 28.69 28.22 -4.71
N LYS A 20 29.69 27.50 -5.24
CA LYS A 20 30.44 27.99 -6.40
C LYS A 20 29.49 28.10 -7.60
N GLY A 21 29.60 29.15 -8.40
CA GLY A 21 28.76 29.36 -9.60
C GLY A 21 28.93 28.29 -10.70
N CYS A 22 29.99 27.49 -10.61
CA CYS A 22 30.24 26.33 -11.47
C CYS A 22 29.48 25.06 -11.03
N LEU A 23 28.84 25.05 -9.85
CA LEU A 23 28.07 23.90 -9.40
C LEU A 23 26.77 23.82 -10.20
N LYS A 24 26.69 22.81 -11.06
CA LYS A 24 25.45 22.44 -11.74
C LYS A 24 24.56 21.65 -10.77
N PRO A 25 23.24 21.84 -10.81
CA PRO A 25 22.32 20.97 -10.10
C PRO A 25 22.60 19.50 -10.47
N PRO A 26 22.54 18.55 -9.53
CA PRO A 26 22.62 17.12 -9.84
C PRO A 26 21.44 16.62 -10.71
N THR A 27 20.56 17.52 -11.15
CA THR A 27 19.47 17.27 -12.10
C THR A 27 19.86 17.54 -13.55
N ASP A 28 21.01 18.15 -13.84
CA ASP A 28 21.48 18.30 -15.22
C ASP A 28 21.96 16.92 -15.72
N LEU A 29 21.15 16.32 -16.59
CA LEU A 29 21.48 15.04 -17.20
C LEU A 29 22.64 15.24 -18.19
N GLU A 30 23.78 14.63 -17.87
CA GLU A 30 24.92 14.54 -18.79
C GLU A 30 24.46 13.92 -20.13
N PRO A 31 24.84 14.48 -21.31
CA PRO A 31 24.43 13.96 -22.62
C PRO A 31 24.79 12.47 -22.86
N GLY A 32 25.77 11.94 -22.13
CA GLY A 32 26.16 10.53 -22.14
C GLY A 32 25.58 9.69 -21.01
N SER A 33 24.73 10.26 -20.16
CA SER A 33 24.14 9.54 -19.03
C SER A 33 23.23 8.40 -19.51
N LEU A 34 23.44 7.21 -18.95
CA LEU A 34 22.62 6.04 -19.24
C LEU A 34 21.21 6.28 -18.69
N SER A 35 20.29 6.67 -19.57
CA SER A 35 18.88 6.83 -19.23
C SER A 35 18.15 5.50 -19.36
N ARG A 36 17.49 5.07 -18.29
CA ARG A 36 16.63 3.89 -18.31
C ARG A 36 15.18 4.31 -18.52
N PRO A 37 14.44 3.70 -19.48
CA PRO A 37 13.01 3.91 -19.56
C PRO A 37 12.35 3.38 -18.28
N ARG A 38 11.87 4.29 -17.42
CA ARG A 38 11.13 3.93 -16.21
C ARG A 38 9.74 3.45 -16.63
N LYS A 39 9.50 2.14 -16.53
CA LYS A 39 8.15 1.59 -16.64
C LYS A 39 7.50 1.59 -15.27
N TYR A 40 6.57 2.52 -15.04
CA TYR A 40 5.74 2.48 -13.84
C TYR A 40 4.86 1.24 -13.87
N ILE A 41 4.76 0.55 -12.74
CA ILE A 41 3.83 -0.57 -12.60
C ILE A 41 2.42 -0.01 -12.57
N LYS A 42 1.55 -0.61 -13.38
CA LYS A 42 0.11 -0.33 -13.34
C LYS A 42 -0.48 -0.97 -12.10
N ASP A 43 -1.19 -0.17 -11.31
CA ASP A 43 -1.95 -0.60 -10.14
C ASP A 43 -1.12 -1.43 -9.14
N PRO A 44 -0.10 -0.86 -8.48
CA PRO A 44 0.71 -1.61 -7.52
C PRO A 44 0.01 -1.83 -6.16
N GLN A 45 -1.22 -1.33 -6.00
CA GLN A 45 -2.05 -1.48 -4.81
C GLN A 45 -2.62 -2.91 -4.70
N TRP A 46 -3.10 -3.28 -3.51
CA TRP A 46 -3.79 -4.56 -3.30
C TRP A 46 -4.97 -4.73 -4.25
N PHE A 47 -5.82 -3.71 -4.34
CA PHE A 47 -6.94 -3.64 -5.29
C PHE A 47 -7.22 -2.18 -5.66
N SER A 48 -7.80 -1.97 -6.85
CA SER A 48 -8.13 -0.63 -7.34
C SER A 48 -9.65 -0.40 -7.29
N LEU A 49 -10.12 0.27 -6.24
CA LEU A 49 -11.48 0.84 -6.20
C LEU A 49 -11.46 2.25 -6.78
N LYS A 50 -12.60 2.70 -7.36
CA LYS A 50 -12.77 4.10 -7.76
C LYS A 50 -12.50 5.03 -6.58
N LYS A 51 -11.78 6.12 -6.82
CA LYS A 51 -11.30 7.04 -5.77
C LYS A 51 -12.41 7.50 -4.79
N PRO A 52 -13.61 7.92 -5.24
CA PRO A 52 -14.69 8.32 -4.32
C PRO A 52 -15.20 7.17 -3.46
N LEU A 53 -15.45 6.01 -4.07
CA LEU A 53 -15.93 4.81 -3.37
C LEU A 53 -14.95 4.36 -2.29
N ARG A 54 -13.65 4.39 -2.61
CA ARG A 54 -12.62 4.00 -1.65
C ARG A 54 -12.46 4.98 -0.50
N LYS A 55 -12.53 6.29 -0.77
CA LYS A 55 -12.53 7.31 0.29
C LYS A 55 -13.68 7.06 1.27
N ALA A 56 -14.89 6.82 0.76
CA ALA A 56 -16.02 6.52 1.64
C ALA A 56 -15.86 5.16 2.35
N PHE A 57 -15.31 4.15 1.68
CA PHE A 57 -15.01 2.88 2.33
C PHE A 57 -14.07 3.06 3.52
N ILE A 58 -12.95 3.78 3.35
CA ILE A 58 -12.00 4.06 4.44
C ILE A 58 -12.67 4.93 5.53
N ALA A 59 -13.48 5.92 5.15
CA ALA A 59 -14.21 6.75 6.12
C ALA A 59 -15.23 5.91 6.92
N TRP A 60 -15.89 4.95 6.28
CA TRP A 60 -16.81 4.01 6.92
C TRP A 60 -16.10 3.07 7.89
N LEU A 61 -14.93 2.54 7.50
CA LEU A 61 -14.10 1.70 8.37
C LEU A 61 -13.66 2.47 9.64
N ARG A 62 -13.13 3.70 9.47
CA ARG A 62 -12.59 4.52 10.58
C ARG A 62 -13.66 5.11 11.48
N GLY A 63 -14.77 5.56 10.89
CA GLY A 63 -15.84 6.22 11.62
C GLY A 63 -16.72 5.26 12.42
N GLY A 64 -16.66 3.97 12.09
CA GLY A 64 -17.79 3.09 12.30
C GLY A 64 -19.07 3.68 11.68
N SER A 65 -20.20 3.01 11.88
CA SER A 65 -21.54 3.42 11.45
C SER A 65 -21.97 4.87 11.81
N ARG A 66 -21.19 5.65 12.57
CA ARG A 66 -21.57 7.00 13.03
C ARG A 66 -21.09 8.17 12.17
N ARG A 67 -20.16 7.99 11.22
CA ARG A 67 -19.59 9.12 10.44
C ARG A 67 -19.83 9.08 8.93
N VAL A 68 -20.65 8.16 8.42
CA VAL A 68 -20.94 8.10 6.98
C VAL A 68 -21.70 9.34 6.49
N GLY A 69 -22.46 10.02 7.37
CA GLY A 69 -23.17 11.25 7.02
C GLY A 69 -22.31 12.52 6.91
N LEU A 70 -20.99 12.44 7.10
CA LEU A 70 -20.09 13.60 7.06
C LEU A 70 -19.23 13.67 5.79
N VAL A 71 -19.24 12.62 4.97
CA VAL A 71 -18.86 12.76 3.55
C VAL A 71 -20.11 13.30 2.88
N THR A 72 -20.24 14.63 2.86
CA THR A 72 -21.42 15.31 2.32
C THR A 72 -21.67 14.86 0.88
N ALA A 73 -22.96 14.78 0.52
CA ALA A 73 -23.43 14.46 -0.84
C ALA A 73 -22.77 15.34 -1.92
N GLU A 74 -22.21 16.48 -1.53
CA GLU A 74 -21.41 17.39 -2.36
C GLU A 74 -20.17 16.71 -2.98
N GLU A 75 -19.44 15.86 -2.24
CA GLU A 75 -18.28 15.11 -2.80
C GLU A 75 -18.71 13.90 -3.65
N TRP A 76 -19.95 13.43 -3.47
CA TRP A 76 -20.48 12.21 -4.12
C TRP A 76 -21.30 12.50 -5.39
N LEU A 77 -21.98 13.64 -5.47
CA LEU A 77 -22.96 13.94 -6.52
C LEU A 77 -22.86 15.36 -7.13
N GLY A 78 -21.94 16.22 -6.67
CA GLY A 78 -21.77 17.56 -7.27
C GLY A 78 -23.07 18.38 -7.28
N THR A 79 -23.95 18.15 -6.31
CA THR A 79 -25.23 18.83 -6.20
C THR A 79 -25.36 19.36 -4.78
N GLU A 80 -25.39 20.69 -4.69
CA GLU A 80 -25.79 21.42 -3.49
C GLU A 80 -27.27 21.16 -3.27
N GLU A 81 -27.64 20.48 -2.19
CA GLU A 81 -28.80 20.84 -1.34
C GLU A 81 -29.08 19.80 -0.25
N ALA A 82 -29.67 20.33 0.84
CA ALA A 82 -30.41 19.68 1.91
C ALA A 82 -29.63 19.09 3.10
N ALA A 83 -29.45 19.95 4.10
CA ALA A 83 -29.40 19.55 5.50
C ALA A 83 -30.80 19.10 5.96
N GLY A 84 -30.95 17.83 6.35
CA GLY A 84 -32.18 17.31 6.96
C GLY A 84 -32.10 15.83 7.37
N GLU A 85 -32.43 15.55 8.64
CA GLU A 85 -32.75 14.24 9.26
C GLU A 85 -31.68 13.12 9.22
N VAL A 86 -30.87 13.05 10.29
CA VAL A 86 -29.64 12.22 10.39
C VAL A 86 -29.87 10.77 10.85
N GLY A 87 -31.11 10.39 11.20
CA GLY A 87 -31.40 9.10 11.86
C GLY A 87 -31.60 7.91 10.92
N GLU A 88 -32.59 7.96 10.04
CA GLU A 88 -32.99 6.82 9.19
C GLU A 88 -32.17 6.72 7.90
N ASN A 89 -31.77 7.85 7.32
CA ASN A 89 -30.96 7.91 6.11
C ASN A 89 -29.55 7.33 6.29
N SER A 90 -29.00 7.38 7.50
CA SER A 90 -27.63 6.88 7.75
C SER A 90 -27.52 5.36 7.59
N HIS A 91 -28.56 4.63 8.00
CA HIS A 91 -28.54 3.16 7.97
C HIS A 91 -28.80 2.60 6.57
N THR A 92 -29.65 3.26 5.77
CA THR A 92 -29.85 2.93 4.35
C THR A 92 -28.61 3.27 3.52
N MET A 93 -28.01 4.44 3.71
CA MET A 93 -26.76 4.82 3.02
C MET A 93 -25.60 3.86 3.35
N GLN A 94 -25.55 3.31 4.56
CA GLN A 94 -24.53 2.32 4.93
C GLN A 94 -24.74 0.96 4.28
N LYS A 95 -25.99 0.48 4.24
CA LYS A 95 -26.33 -0.76 3.53
C LYS A 95 -26.01 -0.62 2.04
N ASP A 96 -26.26 0.55 1.47
CA ASP A 96 -25.95 0.87 0.09
C ASP A 96 -24.43 0.88 -0.15
N LEU A 97 -23.66 1.61 0.67
CA LEU A 97 -22.19 1.62 0.57
C LEU A 97 -21.58 0.23 0.73
N PHE A 98 -22.02 -0.56 1.71
CA PHE A 98 -21.54 -1.93 1.90
C PHE A 98 -21.79 -2.79 0.66
N THR A 99 -22.98 -2.68 0.08
CA THR A 99 -23.37 -3.41 -1.14
C THR A 99 -22.47 -2.98 -2.31
N GLN A 100 -22.36 -1.68 -2.58
CA GLN A 100 -21.53 -1.14 -3.66
C GLN A 100 -20.05 -1.52 -3.54
N VAL A 101 -19.48 -1.45 -2.33
CA VAL A 101 -18.09 -1.86 -2.08
C VAL A 101 -17.93 -3.36 -2.29
N THR A 102 -18.85 -4.17 -1.77
CA THR A 102 -18.79 -5.64 -1.89
C THR A 102 -18.92 -6.08 -3.35
N GLU A 103 -19.81 -5.47 -4.13
CA GLU A 103 -19.96 -5.72 -5.57
C GLU A 103 -18.71 -5.31 -6.34
N SER A 104 -18.20 -4.10 -6.08
CA SER A 104 -16.97 -3.62 -6.72
C SER A 104 -15.78 -4.52 -6.41
N LEU A 105 -15.58 -4.88 -5.14
CA LEU A 105 -14.55 -5.83 -4.73
C LEU A 105 -14.80 -7.23 -5.32
N GLY A 106 -16.04 -7.65 -5.49
CA GLY A 106 -16.39 -8.91 -6.14
C GLY A 106 -15.83 -9.02 -7.56
N THR A 107 -15.65 -7.89 -8.25
CA THR A 107 -15.04 -7.85 -9.59
C THR A 107 -13.51 -7.78 -9.56
N VAL A 108 -12.92 -6.96 -8.68
CA VAL A 108 -11.46 -6.69 -8.69
C VAL A 108 -10.65 -7.54 -7.72
N ALA A 109 -11.25 -7.95 -6.61
CA ALA A 109 -10.61 -8.70 -5.52
C ALA A 109 -11.63 -9.58 -4.78
N PRO A 110 -12.10 -10.69 -5.40
CA PRO A 110 -13.18 -11.51 -4.85
C PRO A 110 -12.90 -12.07 -3.45
N ALA A 111 -11.64 -12.40 -3.17
CA ALA A 111 -11.24 -12.90 -1.84
C ALA A 111 -11.43 -11.83 -0.74
N VAL A 112 -11.14 -10.56 -1.06
CA VAL A 112 -11.36 -9.43 -0.13
C VAL A 112 -12.86 -9.23 0.09
N ALA A 113 -13.69 -9.33 -0.95
CA ALA A 113 -15.15 -9.23 -0.83
C ALA A 113 -15.76 -10.32 0.09
N LYS A 114 -15.25 -11.56 -0.01
CA LYS A 114 -15.66 -12.68 0.87
C LYS A 114 -15.33 -12.39 2.33
N VAL A 115 -14.10 -11.97 2.63
CA VAL A 115 -13.69 -11.63 4.00
C VAL A 115 -14.45 -10.41 4.52
N LEU A 116 -14.73 -9.43 3.66
CA LEU A 116 -15.53 -8.26 4.02
C LEU A 116 -16.95 -8.67 4.43
N THR A 117 -17.57 -9.56 3.65
CA THR A 117 -18.90 -10.10 3.95
C THR A 117 -18.90 -10.92 5.23
N TYR A 118 -17.88 -11.74 5.44
CA TYR A 118 -17.69 -12.53 6.66
C TYR A 118 -17.57 -11.64 7.91
N ALA A 119 -16.69 -10.64 7.87
CA ALA A 119 -16.32 -9.87 9.05
C ALA A 119 -17.27 -8.71 9.34
N LEU A 120 -17.70 -7.98 8.30
CA LEU A 120 -18.47 -6.75 8.42
C LEU A 120 -19.91 -6.87 7.88
N GLY A 121 -20.28 -8.04 7.34
CA GLY A 121 -21.64 -8.27 6.84
C GLY A 121 -22.68 -8.40 7.95
N PRO A 122 -23.98 -8.34 7.61
CA PRO A 122 -25.08 -8.33 8.59
C PRO A 122 -25.16 -9.56 9.50
N ARG A 123 -24.53 -10.67 9.10
CA ARG A 123 -24.54 -11.96 9.81
C ARG A 123 -23.24 -12.24 10.57
N ASN A 124 -22.35 -11.26 10.70
CA ASN A 124 -21.09 -11.46 11.41
C ASN A 124 -21.36 -11.82 12.89
N GLN A 125 -20.57 -12.74 13.42
CA GLN A 125 -20.64 -13.18 14.83
C GLN A 125 -19.33 -12.87 15.56
N LEU A 126 -18.56 -11.92 15.03
CA LEU A 126 -17.26 -11.55 15.58
C LEU A 126 -17.46 -10.67 16.81
N ASP A 127 -16.60 -10.86 17.81
CA ASP A 127 -16.56 -9.90 18.91
C ASP A 127 -15.97 -8.57 18.45
N ARG A 128 -16.18 -7.53 19.26
CA ARG A 128 -15.73 -6.17 18.94
C ARG A 128 -14.20 -6.06 18.83
N SER A 129 -13.44 -6.90 19.52
CA SER A 129 -11.97 -6.88 19.49
C SER A 129 -11.47 -7.41 18.14
N LEU A 130 -11.98 -8.56 17.71
CA LEU A 130 -11.64 -9.19 16.44
C LEU A 130 -12.13 -8.35 15.26
N LEU A 131 -13.33 -7.77 15.37
CA LEU A 131 -13.86 -6.86 14.36
C LEU A 131 -12.92 -5.68 14.09
N LYS A 132 -12.37 -5.06 15.15
CA LYS A 132 -11.38 -3.97 15.01
C LYS A 132 -10.12 -4.41 14.27
N ARG A 133 -9.66 -5.65 14.47
CA ARG A 133 -8.49 -6.20 13.76
C ARG A 133 -8.80 -6.33 12.27
N TYR A 134 -9.99 -6.84 11.92
CA TYR A 134 -10.46 -6.87 10.54
C TYR A 134 -10.58 -5.47 9.93
N THR A 135 -11.15 -4.51 10.65
CA THR A 135 -11.21 -3.10 10.19
C THR A 135 -9.82 -2.57 9.85
N THR A 136 -8.84 -2.81 10.74
CA THR A 136 -7.45 -2.40 10.53
C THR A 136 -6.85 -3.07 9.28
N LEU A 137 -7.12 -4.36 9.08
CA LEU A 137 -6.69 -5.08 7.88
C LEU A 137 -7.29 -4.46 6.61
N PHE A 138 -8.59 -4.16 6.58
CA PHE A 138 -9.21 -3.53 5.41
C PHE A 138 -8.70 -2.11 5.15
N GLU A 139 -8.41 -1.32 6.18
CA GLU A 139 -7.80 0.00 6.01
C GLU A 139 -6.43 -0.10 5.35
N GLN A 140 -5.61 -1.06 5.78
CA GLN A 140 -4.30 -1.31 5.18
C GLN A 140 -4.41 -1.80 3.73
N LEU A 141 -5.33 -2.73 3.45
CA LEU A 141 -5.53 -3.23 2.08
C LEU A 141 -6.10 -2.14 1.15
N ALA A 142 -6.90 -1.21 1.67
CA ALA A 142 -7.49 -0.12 0.90
C ALA A 142 -6.57 1.10 0.72
N ALA A 143 -5.40 1.12 1.36
CA ALA A 143 -4.46 2.24 1.27
C ALA A 143 -4.01 2.48 -0.20
N GLU A 144 -3.64 3.74 -0.54
CA GLU A 144 -3.01 4.06 -1.85
C GLU A 144 -1.58 3.55 -1.96
N GLU A 145 -1.05 2.95 -0.90
CA GLU A 145 0.32 2.48 -0.82
C GLU A 145 0.55 1.28 -1.73
N SER A 146 1.80 1.18 -2.18
CA SER A 146 2.21 0.08 -3.04
C SER A 146 2.30 -1.20 -2.22
N LEU A 147 1.74 -2.31 -2.69
CA LEU A 147 1.77 -3.57 -1.95
C LEU A 147 3.20 -4.04 -1.66
N ILE A 148 4.16 -3.64 -2.51
CA ILE A 148 5.59 -3.97 -2.34
C ILE A 148 6.24 -3.25 -1.15
N GLN A 149 5.63 -2.15 -0.70
CA GLN A 149 6.03 -1.48 0.53
C GLN A 149 5.49 -2.21 1.77
N MET A 150 4.41 -2.98 1.60
CA MET A 150 3.77 -3.73 2.69
C MET A 150 4.24 -5.18 2.79
N VAL A 151 4.62 -5.80 1.68
CA VAL A 151 5.06 -7.21 1.62
C VAL A 151 6.33 -7.28 0.81
N ASN A 152 7.44 -7.59 1.48
CA ASN A 152 8.71 -7.91 0.84
C ASN A 152 8.80 -9.43 0.50
N GLU A 153 9.87 -9.84 -0.17
CA GLU A 153 10.06 -11.24 -0.59
C GLU A 153 10.11 -12.22 0.60
N SER A 154 10.75 -11.83 1.70
CA SER A 154 10.77 -12.64 2.93
C SER A 154 9.38 -12.79 3.56
N ALA A 155 8.58 -11.73 3.60
CA ALA A 155 7.21 -11.77 4.11
C ALA A 155 6.30 -12.64 3.23
N LEU A 156 6.52 -12.62 1.91
CA LEU A 156 5.82 -13.48 0.96
C LEU A 156 6.11 -14.97 1.22
N GLU A 157 7.39 -15.34 1.40
CA GLU A 157 7.78 -16.72 1.74
C GLU A 157 7.13 -17.20 3.04
N LYS A 158 7.10 -16.34 4.06
CA LYS A 158 6.43 -16.65 5.34
C LYS A 158 4.92 -16.84 5.16
N LEU A 159 4.29 -16.03 4.31
CA LEU A 159 2.86 -16.16 4.00
C LEU A 159 2.56 -17.45 3.24
N GLU A 160 3.45 -17.85 2.33
CA GLU A 160 3.36 -19.14 1.64
C GLU A 160 3.54 -20.31 2.62
N ALA A 161 4.52 -20.26 3.52
CA ALA A 161 4.70 -21.27 4.54
C ALA A 161 3.46 -21.42 5.43
N PHE A 162 2.85 -20.30 5.81
CA PHE A 162 1.58 -20.31 6.54
C PHE A 162 0.44 -20.97 5.76
N ILE A 163 0.31 -20.71 4.45
CA ILE A 163 -0.72 -21.35 3.62
C ILE A 163 -0.52 -22.86 3.54
N HIS A 164 0.73 -23.32 3.38
CA HIS A 164 1.03 -24.76 3.32
C HIS A 164 0.75 -25.46 4.65
N GLN A 165 1.04 -24.81 5.77
CA GLN A 165 0.82 -25.34 7.10
C GLN A 165 0.23 -24.27 8.03
N PRO A 166 -1.11 -24.10 8.05
CA PRO A 166 -1.76 -23.12 8.90
C PRO A 166 -1.62 -23.49 10.38
N SER A 167 -0.70 -22.83 11.08
CA SER A 167 -0.47 -23.00 12.51
C SER A 167 -0.28 -21.64 13.16
N LEU A 168 -0.51 -21.55 14.47
CA LEU A 168 -0.27 -20.30 15.20
C LEU A 168 1.21 -19.91 15.09
N GLU A 169 2.12 -20.88 15.17
CA GLU A 169 3.56 -20.67 14.98
C GLU A 169 3.85 -20.04 13.61
N ASN A 170 3.34 -20.61 12.51
CA ASN A 170 3.57 -20.05 11.18
C ASN A 170 2.89 -18.69 10.99
N ALA A 171 1.73 -18.46 11.63
CA ALA A 171 1.10 -17.15 11.62
C ALA A 171 1.99 -16.10 12.28
N THR A 172 2.61 -16.40 13.44
CA THR A 172 3.51 -15.46 14.15
C THR A 172 4.71 -15.01 13.34
N ARG A 173 5.10 -15.75 12.29
CA ARG A 173 6.19 -15.37 11.39
C ARG A 173 5.81 -14.19 10.49
N LEU A 174 4.52 -13.86 10.35
CA LEU A 174 4.00 -12.75 9.55
C LEU A 174 4.09 -11.38 10.25
N ILE A 175 5.14 -11.16 11.06
CA ILE A 175 5.39 -9.88 11.74
C ILE A 175 5.48 -8.69 10.77
N ASP A 176 5.92 -8.95 9.54
CA ASP A 176 6.06 -7.94 8.48
C ASP A 176 4.69 -7.52 7.89
N ILE A 177 3.62 -8.28 8.15
CA ILE A 177 2.24 -8.01 7.72
C ILE A 177 1.34 -7.91 8.97
N PRO A 178 1.51 -6.87 9.81
CA PRO A 178 1.01 -6.86 11.17
C PRO A 178 -0.52 -6.96 11.27
N ALA A 179 -1.30 -6.33 10.38
CA ALA A 179 -2.76 -6.46 10.47
C ALA A 179 -3.25 -7.86 10.11
N LEU A 180 -2.61 -8.53 9.14
CA LEU A 180 -2.94 -9.90 8.78
C LEU A 180 -2.60 -10.85 9.94
N LEU A 181 -1.42 -10.71 10.53
CA LEU A 181 -1.00 -11.44 11.73
C LEU A 181 -2.05 -11.33 12.85
N LEU A 182 -2.45 -10.10 13.19
CA LEU A 182 -3.39 -9.87 14.30
C LEU A 182 -4.74 -10.56 14.07
N VAL A 183 -5.25 -10.55 12.83
CA VAL A 183 -6.49 -11.22 12.47
C VAL A 183 -6.34 -12.75 12.56
N LEU A 184 -5.27 -13.30 11.98
CA LEU A 184 -4.98 -14.74 12.01
C LEU A 184 -4.86 -15.25 13.45
N GLU A 185 -4.05 -14.58 14.28
CA GLU A 185 -3.94 -14.95 15.70
C GLU A 185 -5.28 -14.88 16.43
N GLY A 186 -6.08 -13.85 16.15
CA GLY A 186 -7.38 -13.66 16.77
C GLY A 186 -8.35 -14.80 16.45
N GLU A 187 -8.45 -15.17 15.18
CA GLU A 187 -9.27 -16.29 14.72
C GLU A 187 -8.77 -17.62 15.29
N MET A 188 -7.46 -17.89 15.21
CA MET A 188 -6.88 -19.16 15.67
C MET A 188 -7.00 -19.35 17.18
N ARG A 189 -6.79 -18.29 17.99
CA ARG A 189 -6.96 -18.39 19.45
C ARG A 189 -8.42 -18.59 19.85
N ARG A 190 -9.38 -18.08 19.06
CA ARG A 190 -10.81 -18.17 19.37
C ARG A 190 -11.46 -19.46 18.87
N ARG A 191 -11.14 -19.87 17.64
CA ARG A 191 -11.79 -21.01 16.96
C ARG A 191 -10.91 -22.26 16.85
N GLY A 192 -9.61 -22.14 17.16
CA GLY A 192 -8.62 -23.19 16.92
C GLY A 192 -8.21 -23.35 15.46
N SER A 193 -8.83 -22.61 14.54
CA SER A 193 -8.60 -22.69 13.10
C SER A 193 -8.87 -21.36 12.41
N VAL A 194 -8.42 -21.24 11.16
CA VAL A 194 -8.64 -20.05 10.32
C VAL A 194 -9.89 -20.23 9.46
N PRO A 195 -10.82 -19.26 9.42
CA PRO A 195 -11.95 -19.28 8.52
C PRO A 195 -11.52 -19.42 7.06
N TRP A 196 -12.29 -20.15 6.27
CA TRP A 196 -11.94 -20.41 4.87
C TRP A 196 -11.84 -19.12 4.04
N GLU A 197 -12.64 -18.09 4.37
CA GLU A 197 -12.58 -16.78 3.72
C GLU A 197 -11.21 -16.12 3.94
N LEU A 198 -10.69 -16.20 5.16
CA LEU A 198 -9.39 -15.62 5.51
C LEU A 198 -8.24 -16.42 4.88
N TYR A 199 -8.39 -17.73 4.76
CA TYR A 199 -7.46 -18.58 4.02
C TYR A 199 -7.45 -18.25 2.51
N ASP A 200 -8.63 -18.04 1.91
CA ASP A 200 -8.78 -17.56 0.53
C ASP A 200 -8.09 -16.20 0.32
N LEU A 201 -8.23 -15.28 1.28
CA LEU A 201 -7.53 -14.00 1.27
C LEU A 201 -6.01 -14.18 1.28
N CYS A 202 -5.46 -15.04 2.14
CA CYS A 202 -4.02 -15.30 2.17
C CYS A 202 -3.50 -15.81 0.82
N ARG A 203 -4.20 -16.77 0.21
CA ARG A 203 -3.86 -17.30 -1.13
C ARG A 203 -3.90 -16.22 -2.20
N TRP A 204 -4.94 -15.39 -2.17
CA TRP A 204 -5.06 -14.27 -3.09
C TRP A 204 -3.94 -13.25 -2.89
N MET A 205 -3.57 -12.93 -1.65
CA MET A 205 -2.48 -11.99 -1.34
C MET A 205 -1.14 -12.51 -1.90
N VAL A 206 -0.84 -13.80 -1.78
CA VAL A 206 0.35 -14.41 -2.39
C VAL A 206 0.33 -14.27 -3.91
N ALA A 207 -0.77 -14.67 -4.55
CA ALA A 207 -0.90 -14.60 -6.00
C ALA A 207 -0.74 -13.16 -6.52
N ARG A 208 -1.36 -12.20 -5.84
CA ARG A 208 -1.29 -10.77 -6.16
C ARG A 208 0.12 -10.22 -5.99
N THR A 209 0.78 -10.54 -4.88
CA THR A 209 2.15 -10.10 -4.60
C THR A 209 3.13 -10.65 -5.65
N ARG A 210 3.03 -11.94 -5.98
CA ARG A 210 3.84 -12.57 -7.03
C ARG A 210 3.63 -11.92 -8.40
N ALA A 211 2.39 -11.58 -8.75
CA ALA A 211 2.09 -10.90 -10.01
C ALA A 211 2.79 -9.53 -10.08
N VAL A 212 2.70 -8.72 -9.01
CA VAL A 212 3.34 -7.39 -8.96
C VAL A 212 4.86 -7.49 -8.90
N PHE A 213 5.42 -8.42 -8.13
CA PHE A 213 6.86 -8.71 -8.14
C PHE A 213 7.34 -9.21 -9.50
N GLY A 214 6.54 -10.02 -10.19
CA GLY A 214 6.82 -10.45 -11.55
C GLY A 214 6.93 -9.27 -12.51
N GLU A 215 6.01 -8.31 -12.43
CA GLU A 215 6.07 -7.09 -13.25
C GLU A 215 7.25 -6.18 -12.88
N LEU A 216 7.62 -6.08 -11.60
CA LEU A 216 8.87 -5.41 -11.17
C LEU A 216 10.10 -6.08 -11.79
N LYS A 217 10.20 -7.40 -11.67
CA LYS A 217 11.35 -8.18 -12.14
C LYS A 217 11.44 -8.19 -13.68
N LYS A 218 10.30 -8.23 -14.40
CA LYS A 218 10.27 -8.04 -15.87
C LYS A 218 10.72 -6.65 -16.30
N GLY A 219 10.54 -5.64 -15.44
CA GLY A 219 11.09 -4.29 -15.62
C GLY A 219 12.59 -4.17 -15.27
N SER A 220 13.23 -5.23 -14.79
CA SER A 220 14.67 -5.28 -14.54
C SER A 220 15.42 -5.33 -15.86
N LEU A 221 15.62 -4.15 -16.46
CA LEU A 221 16.62 -3.93 -17.49
C LEU A 221 17.96 -4.50 -17.03
N GLU A 222 18.72 -5.11 -17.94
CA GLU A 222 20.08 -5.62 -17.70
C GLU A 222 20.86 -4.63 -16.84
N LEU A 223 21.59 -5.12 -15.83
CA LEU A 223 22.46 -4.28 -15.01
C LEU A 223 23.26 -3.35 -15.93
N LEU A 224 23.28 -2.04 -15.66
CA LEU A 224 24.09 -1.13 -16.46
C LEU A 224 25.49 -1.72 -16.44
N GLU A 225 26.12 -1.83 -17.60
CA GLU A 225 27.53 -2.22 -17.66
C GLU A 225 28.26 -1.41 -16.59
N LYS A 226 28.93 -2.12 -15.67
CA LYS A 226 29.68 -1.47 -14.60
C LYS A 226 30.59 -0.46 -15.30
N LEU A 227 30.42 0.82 -14.97
CA LEU A 227 31.34 1.86 -15.42
C LEU A 227 32.74 1.36 -15.06
N GLN A 228 33.56 1.09 -16.07
CA GLN A 228 34.95 0.75 -15.88
C GLN A 228 35.58 1.93 -15.14
N PRO A 229 36.21 1.73 -13.98
CA PRO A 229 36.88 2.80 -13.25
C PRO A 229 38.09 3.23 -14.08
N GLY A 230 37.92 4.18 -15.00
CA GLY A 230 39.01 4.55 -15.91
C GLY A 230 38.79 5.71 -16.87
N THR A 231 37.59 6.31 -16.99
CA THR A 231 37.35 7.35 -18.02
C THR A 231 36.72 8.65 -17.54
N ILE A 232 36.56 8.85 -16.23
CA ILE A 232 36.25 10.19 -15.70
C ILE A 232 37.58 10.86 -15.35
N GLU A 233 38.29 11.28 -16.41
CA GLU A 233 39.58 11.96 -16.31
C GLU A 233 39.42 13.49 -16.17
N GLU A 234 38.33 13.95 -15.57
CA GLU A 234 38.23 15.34 -15.11
C GLU A 234 37.79 15.35 -13.66
N ASP A 235 38.79 15.30 -12.77
CA ASP A 235 38.65 15.63 -11.37
C ASP A 235 37.92 16.98 -11.29
N TRP A 236 36.70 17.00 -10.75
CA TRP A 236 35.86 18.20 -10.61
C TRP A 236 36.58 19.36 -9.91
N LYS A 237 37.67 19.05 -9.18
CA LYS A 237 38.62 20.02 -8.62
C LYS A 237 39.33 20.88 -9.68
N LYS A 238 39.53 20.39 -10.90
CA LYS A 238 40.18 21.09 -12.02
C LYS A 238 39.24 22.05 -12.77
N VAL A 239 37.93 21.82 -12.72
CA VAL A 239 36.94 22.62 -13.47
C VAL A 239 36.55 23.91 -12.72
N CYS A 240 36.70 23.93 -11.39
CA CYS A 240 36.39 25.09 -10.56
C CYS A 240 37.66 25.65 -9.90
N SER A 241 38.56 26.22 -10.71
CA SER A 241 39.74 26.97 -10.26
C SER A 241 39.36 28.00 -9.19
N LEU A 242 40.18 28.07 -8.13
CA LEU A 242 40.07 29.06 -7.08
C LEU A 242 40.77 30.34 -7.56
N ASP A 243 40.00 31.31 -8.01
CA ASP A 243 40.40 32.73 -7.94
C ASP A 243 39.95 33.31 -6.60
#